data_AF-A0A7J3IF84-F1
#
_entry.id   AF-A0A7J3IF84-F1
#
_cell.length_a   1.000
_cell.length_b   1.000
_cell.length_c   1.000
_cell.angle_alpha   90.00
_cell.angle_beta   90.00
_cell.angle_gamma   90.00
#
_symmetry.space_group_name_H-M   'P 1'
#
loop_
_entity.id
_entity.type
_entity.pdbx_description
1 polymer ?
#
loop_
_entity_poly.entity_id
_entity_poly.type
_entity_poly.pdbx_seq_one_letter_code
_entity_poly.pdbx_strand_id
1 'polypeptide(L)'
;MRVEKKIENIWEELELGLGGGKRLKILIHLALNPDKAFTKYALAKYTGLRTPSVDRRLRTLVELGWVKENEFKPKTYQINLENETVKAFLDFLSTLRRRLKAIPPPPT
;
A
#
# COMPACT_ATOMS: atom_id res chain seq x y z
N MET A 1 -0.27 27.45 -7.85
CA MET A 1 -0.96 26.37 -8.58
C MET A 1 -0.08 25.14 -8.55
N ARG A 2 -0.55 24.02 -7.97
CA ARG A 2 0.13 22.72 -8.10
C ARG A 2 -0.42 22.06 -9.35
N VAL A 3 0.44 21.76 -10.32
CA VAL A 3 0.08 20.99 -11.49
C VAL A 3 -0.25 19.57 -11.01
N GLU A 4 -1.53 19.18 -11.06
CA GLU A 4 -1.94 17.79 -10.92
C GLU A 4 -1.38 17.02 -12.11
N LYS A 5 -0.35 16.21 -11.86
CA LYS A 5 0.24 15.36 -12.89
C LYS A 5 -0.75 14.23 -13.15
N LYS A 6 -1.54 14.35 -14.20
CA LYS A 6 -2.47 13.31 -14.66
C LYS A 6 -1.62 12.13 -15.13
N ILE A 7 -1.60 11.03 -14.38
CA ILE A 7 -0.91 9.80 -14.77
C ILE A 7 -1.84 9.11 -15.76
N GLU A 8 -1.52 9.17 -17.05
CA GLU A 8 -2.36 8.63 -18.13
C GLU A 8 -2.07 7.15 -18.44
N ASN A 9 -1.04 6.58 -17.80
CA ASN A 9 -0.57 5.23 -18.05
C ASN A 9 -0.56 4.38 -16.77
N ILE A 10 -1.31 3.27 -16.77
CA ILE A 10 -1.37 2.31 -15.68
C ILE A 10 0.01 1.73 -15.32
N TRP A 11 0.92 1.59 -16.29
CA TRP A 11 2.28 1.10 -16.03
C TRP A 11 3.10 2.11 -15.23
N GLU A 12 2.96 3.41 -15.52
CA GLU A 12 3.58 4.47 -14.72
C GLU A 12 2.97 4.53 -13.32
N GLU A 13 1.65 4.36 -13.20
CA GLU A 13 0.97 4.28 -11.90
C GLU A 13 1.50 3.10 -11.07
N LEU A 14 1.66 1.93 -11.70
CA LEU A 14 2.23 0.74 -11.08
C LEU A 14 3.71 0.94 -10.71
N GLU A 15 4.53 1.55 -11.56
CA GLU A 15 5.92 1.87 -11.22
C GLU A 15 6.02 2.89 -10.08
N LEU A 16 5.12 3.87 -10.04
CA LEU A 16 5.06 4.86 -8.96
C LEU A 16 4.52 4.26 -7.65
N GLY A 17 3.56 3.34 -7.71
CA GLY A 17 3.01 2.67 -6.53
C GLY A 17 3.89 1.53 -6.01
N LEU A 18 4.38 0.67 -6.91
CA LEU A 18 5.09 -0.57 -6.61
C LEU A 18 6.62 -0.47 -6.74
N GLY A 19 7.15 0.52 -7.48
CA GLY A 19 8.56 0.61 -7.93
C GLY A 19 9.59 0.92 -6.83
N GLY A 20 9.39 0.41 -5.62
CA GLY A 20 10.45 0.22 -4.65
C GLY A 20 9.98 -0.72 -3.57
N GLY A 21 10.73 -1.79 -3.27
CA GLY A 21 10.32 -2.83 -2.33
C GLY A 21 9.88 -2.31 -0.95
N LYS A 22 10.34 -1.12 -0.56
CA LYS A 22 9.94 -0.41 0.67
C LYS A 22 8.54 0.24 0.61
N ARG A 23 8.06 0.71 -0.57
CA ARG A 23 6.66 1.16 -0.79
C ARG A 23 5.72 -0.04 -0.75
N LEU A 24 6.10 -1.11 -1.44
CA LEU A 24 5.35 -2.35 -1.48
C LEU A 24 5.11 -2.92 -0.07
N LYS A 25 6.10 -2.85 0.83
CA LYS A 25 5.92 -3.23 2.25
C LYS A 25 4.80 -2.47 2.97
N ILE A 26 4.67 -1.17 2.75
CA ILE A 26 3.58 -0.36 3.34
C ILE A 26 2.25 -0.79 2.74
N LEU A 27 2.18 -0.89 1.41
CA LEU A 27 0.95 -1.24 0.70
C LEU A 27 0.46 -2.64 1.09
N ILE A 28 1.35 -3.64 1.16
CA ILE A 28 1.03 -4.99 1.64
C ILE A 28 0.49 -4.96 3.06
N HIS A 29 1.11 -4.18 3.97
CA HIS A 29 0.64 -4.13 5.36
C HIS A 29 -0.79 -3.59 5.47
N LEU A 30 -1.09 -2.52 4.74
CA LEU A 30 -2.43 -1.92 4.68
C LEU A 30 -3.42 -2.86 4.00
N ALA A 31 -3.02 -3.51 2.90
CA ALA A 31 -3.82 -4.50 2.19
C ALA A 31 -4.19 -5.72 3.04
N LEU A 32 -3.28 -6.17 3.92
CA LEU A 32 -3.53 -7.28 4.84
C LEU A 32 -4.40 -6.89 6.04
N ASN A 33 -4.61 -5.59 6.27
CA ASN A 33 -5.40 -5.06 7.38
C ASN A 33 -6.37 -3.98 6.83
N PRO A 34 -7.25 -4.32 5.88
CA PRO A 34 -8.02 -3.34 5.12
C PRO A 34 -9.02 -2.55 5.98
N ASP A 35 -9.41 -3.11 7.12
CA ASP A 35 -10.32 -2.57 8.14
C ASP A 35 -9.61 -1.66 9.17
N LYS A 36 -8.28 -1.55 9.12
CA LYS A 36 -7.50 -0.81 10.11
C LYS A 36 -6.83 0.42 9.52
N ALA A 37 -6.82 1.49 10.29
CA ALA A 37 -6.05 2.69 10.00
C ALA A 37 -4.79 2.74 10.88
N PHE A 38 -3.66 3.13 10.30
CA PHE A 38 -2.37 3.14 10.98
C PHE A 38 -1.75 4.52 10.97
N THR A 39 -1.11 4.92 12.07
CA THR A 39 -0.25 6.12 12.05
C THR A 39 1.03 5.85 11.28
N LYS A 40 1.68 6.91 10.77
CA LYS A 40 3.02 6.78 10.16
C LYS A 40 4.06 6.17 11.10
N TYR A 41 3.90 6.33 12.41
CA TYR A 41 4.78 5.72 13.42
C TYR A 41 4.57 4.21 13.53
N ALA A 42 3.31 3.75 13.53
CA ALA A 42 3.00 2.33 13.50
C ALA A 42 3.54 1.66 12.22
N LEU A 43 3.38 2.33 11.08
CA LEU A 43 3.92 1.87 9.80
C LEU A 43 5.45 1.85 9.77
N ALA A 44 6.12 2.85 10.37
CA ALA A 44 7.58 2.85 10.53
C ALA A 44 8.06 1.66 11.35
N LYS A 45 7.40 1.37 12.48
CA LYS A 45 7.69 0.20 13.32
C LYS A 45 7.52 -1.10 12.56
N TYR A 46 6.43 -1.28 11.83
CA TYR A 46 6.16 -2.51 11.09
C TYR A 46 7.12 -2.72 9.91
N THR A 47 7.39 -1.66 9.15
CA THR A 47 8.19 -1.77 7.92
C THR A 47 9.70 -1.72 8.16
N GLY A 48 10.14 -1.36 9.38
CA GLY A 48 11.53 -1.11 9.71
C GLY A 48 12.11 0.13 9.02
N LEU A 49 11.25 1.01 8.49
CA LEU A 49 11.66 2.21 7.77
C LEU A 49 11.74 3.40 8.73
N ARG A 50 12.66 4.33 8.45
CA ARG A 50 12.69 5.62 9.14
C ARG A 50 11.41 6.41 8.83
N THR A 51 10.87 7.10 9.82
CA THR A 51 9.61 7.87 9.72
C THR A 51 9.56 8.83 8.53
N PRO A 52 10.61 9.62 8.21
CA PRO A 52 10.58 10.48 7.01
C PRO A 52 10.46 9.70 5.69
N SER A 53 10.99 8.47 5.63
CA SER A 53 10.84 7.60 4.47
C SER A 53 9.42 7.07 4.34
N VAL A 54 8.76 6.75 5.46
CA VAL A 54 7.35 6.35 5.48
C VAL A 54 6.46 7.50 5.05
N ASP A 55 6.71 8.70 5.59
CA ASP A 55 5.95 9.92 5.29
C ASP A 55 5.96 10.26 3.79
N ARG A 56 7.15 10.28 3.17
CA ARG A 56 7.29 10.49 1.72
C ARG A 56 6.54 9.44 0.89
N ARG A 57 6.55 8.17 1.32
CA ARG A 57 5.89 7.07 0.60
C ARG A 57 4.37 7.13 0.75
N LEU A 58 3.89 7.41 1.95
CA LEU A 58 2.46 7.61 2.21
C LEU A 58 1.92 8.77 1.39
N ARG A 59 2.66 9.87 1.30
CA ARG A 59 2.28 11.00 0.45
C ARG A 59 2.06 10.58 -1.00
N THR A 60 2.98 9.82 -1.60
CA THR A 60 2.79 9.29 -2.96
C THR A 60 1.58 8.36 -3.05
N LEU A 61 1.38 7.46 -2.09
CA LEU A 61 0.24 6.53 -2.11
C LEU A 61 -1.11 7.24 -1.93
N VAL A 62 -1.15 8.34 -1.16
CA VAL A 62 -2.33 9.19 -1.02
C VAL A 62 -2.58 10.00 -2.29
N GLU A 63 -1.53 10.56 -2.91
CA GLU A 63 -1.62 11.27 -4.20
C GLU A 63 -2.12 10.36 -5.33
N LEU A 64 -1.75 9.08 -5.32
CA LEU A 64 -2.27 8.06 -6.25
C LEU A 64 -3.70 7.60 -5.92
N GLY A 65 -4.26 8.01 -4.78
CA GLY A 65 -5.56 7.54 -4.30
C GLY A 65 -5.56 6.07 -3.86
N TRP A 66 -4.39 5.44 -3.68
CA TRP A 66 -4.28 4.05 -3.22
C TRP A 66 -4.45 3.93 -1.70
N VAL A 67 -4.20 5.02 -0.96
CA VAL A 67 -4.32 5.10 0.49
C VAL A 67 -5.18 6.31 0.84
N LYS A 68 -6.12 6.14 1.77
CA LYS A 68 -6.90 7.23 2.38
C LYS A 68 -6.15 7.78 3.58
N GLU A 69 -6.05 9.10 3.69
CA GLU A 69 -5.57 9.80 4.89
C GLU A 69 -6.78 10.29 5.70
N ASN A 70 -6.88 9.88 6.96
CA ASN A 70 -7.93 10.36 7.87
C ASN A 70 -7.48 11.65 8.56
N GLU A 71 -8.40 12.58 8.75
CA GLU A 71 -8.12 13.92 9.29
C GLU A 71 -7.87 13.95 10.81
N PHE A 72 -8.08 12.84 11.52
CA PHE A 72 -7.84 12.74 12.96
C PHE A 72 -6.36 12.97 13.31
N LYS A 73 -6.10 13.54 14.49
CA LYS A 73 -4.74 13.67 15.05
C LYS A 73 -4.49 12.57 16.09
N PRO A 74 -3.41 11.78 15.98
CA PRO A 74 -2.43 11.77 14.88
C PRO A 74 -3.02 11.22 13.58
N LYS A 75 -2.53 11.72 12.43
CA LYS A 75 -2.96 11.27 11.09
C LYS A 75 -2.86 9.76 10.97
N THR A 76 -3.91 9.13 10.46
CA THR A 76 -3.95 7.69 10.19
C THR A 76 -4.20 7.43 8.71
N TYR A 77 -3.70 6.29 8.25
CA TYR A 77 -3.68 5.90 6.85
C TYR A 77 -4.29 4.51 6.69
N GLN A 78 -5.16 4.35 5.70
CA GLN A 78 -5.87 3.11 5.40
C GLN A 78 -5.83 2.83 3.90
N ILE A 79 -5.87 1.56 3.52
CA ILE A 79 -5.97 1.17 2.11
C ILE A 79 -7.27 1.72 1.49
N ASN A 80 -7.23 2.22 0.26
CA ASN A 80 -8.42 2.69 -0.43
C ASN A 80 -9.11 1.57 -1.22
N LEU A 81 -10.12 0.93 -0.62
CA LEU A 81 -10.88 -0.14 -1.27
C LEU A 81 -11.78 0.32 -2.43
N GLU A 82 -11.98 1.62 -2.62
CA GLU A 82 -12.76 2.17 -3.73
C GLU A 82 -11.91 2.35 -5.00
N ASN A 83 -10.58 2.28 -4.89
CA ASN A 83 -9.69 2.42 -6.03
C ASN A 83 -9.58 1.08 -6.79
N GLU A 84 -9.87 1.07 -8.09
CA GLU A 84 -9.86 -0.13 -8.93
C GLU A 84 -8.48 -0.78 -9.03
N THR A 85 -7.41 0.02 -9.12
CA THR A 85 -6.02 -0.49 -9.10
C THR A 85 -5.72 -1.22 -7.79
N VAL A 86 -6.19 -0.67 -6.66
CA VAL A 86 -6.05 -1.32 -5.34
C VAL A 86 -6.86 -2.61 -5.27
N LYS A 87 -8.11 -2.64 -5.78
CA LYS A 87 -8.90 -3.87 -5.83
C LYS A 87 -8.17 -4.97 -6.61
N ALA A 88 -7.68 -4.65 -7.81
CA ALA A 88 -6.89 -5.58 -8.63
C ALA A 88 -5.63 -6.06 -7.89
N PHE A 89 -4.95 -5.18 -7.16
CA PHE A 89 -3.81 -5.55 -6.32
C PHE A 89 -4.20 -6.50 -5.18
N LEU A 90 -5.34 -6.28 -4.51
CA LEU A 90 -5.84 -7.18 -3.48
C LEU A 90 -6.22 -8.55 -4.04
N ASP A 91 -6.83 -8.60 -5.22
CA ASP A 91 -7.15 -9.85 -5.92
C ASP A 91 -5.90 -10.62 -6.34
N PHE A 92 -4.85 -9.90 -6.75
CA PHE A 92 -3.54 -10.48 -6.99
C PHE A 92 -2.97 -11.13 -5.71
N LEU A 93 -3.00 -10.41 -4.57
CA LEU A 93 -2.53 -10.95 -3.30
C LEU A 93 -3.37 -12.15 -2.81
N SER A 94 -4.68 -12.11 -2.99
CA SER A 94 -5.58 -13.22 -2.61
C SER A 94 -5.30 -14.47 -3.44
N THR A 95 -5.04 -14.29 -4.74
CA THR A 95 -4.64 -15.36 -5.66
C THR A 95 -3.30 -15.97 -5.27
N LEU A 96 -2.30 -15.15 -4.91
CA LEU A 96 -1.02 -15.64 -4.41
C LEU A 96 -1.17 -16.42 -3.10
N ARG A 97 -1.97 -15.92 -2.16
CA ARG A 97 -2.23 -16.60 -0.88
C ARG A 97 -2.86 -17.98 -1.08
N ARG A 98 -3.80 -18.10 -2.03
CA ARG A 98 -4.42 -19.39 -2.38
C ARG A 98 -3.40 -20.36 -2.96
N ARG A 99 -2.51 -19.89 -3.84
CA ARG A 99 -1.43 -20.73 -4.41
C ARG A 99 -0.44 -21.20 -3.35
N LEU A 100 -0.04 -20.35 -2.41
CA LEU A 100 0.88 -20.74 -1.32
C LEU A 100 0.29 -21.80 -0.38
N LYS A 101 -1.03 -21.74 -0.11
CA LYS A 101 -1.73 -22.78 0.68
C LYS A 101 -1.89 -24.11 -0.06
N ALA A 102 -1.81 -24.09 -1.40
CA ALA A 102 -1.94 -25.27 -2.25
C ALA A 102 -0.60 -26.01 -2.46
N ILE A 103 0.52 -25.47 -1.95
CA ILE A 103 1.80 -26.17 -1.94
C ILE A 103 1.79 -27.09 -0.71
N PRO A 104 1.80 -28.43 -0.86
CA PRO A 104 1.90 -29.32 0.28
C PRO A 104 3.20 -29.01 1.04
N PRO A 105 3.20 -29.08 2.40
CA PRO A 105 4.42 -28.89 3.16
C PRO A 105 5.49 -29.86 2.66
N PRO A 106 6.77 -29.46 2.63
CA PRO A 106 7.85 -30.36 2.24
C PRO A 106 7.78 -31.63 3.11
N PRO A 107 7.98 -32.83 2.52
CA PRO A 107 8.00 -34.05 3.31
C PRO A 107 9.08 -33.94 4.39
N THR A 108 8.68 -34.15 5.65
CA THR A 108 9.57 -34.31 6.81
C THR A 108 10.40 -35.57 6.70
#